data_AF-A0A833VVE7-F1
#
_entry.id   AF-A0A833VVE7-F1
#
_cell.length_a   1.000
_cell.length_b   1.000
_cell.length_c   1.000
_cell.angle_alpha   90.00
_cell.angle_beta   90.00
_cell.angle_gamma   90.00
#
_symmetry.space_group_name_H-M   'P 1'
#
loop_
_entity.id
_entity.type
_entity.pdbx_description
1 polymer ?
#
loop_
_entity_poly.entity_id
_entity_poly.type
_entity_poly.pdbx_seq_one_letter_code
_entity_poly.pdbx_strand_id
1 'polypeptide(L)'
;MGYDDRTWYYAVAVGRRVGIFTDYQDAVDQVHGYPNFRMKKFQYYDEAQDFIDYFNEDCDSVEDEQNPIWYYAVVVGRCTGIYTDVDQALAQTHGYSNAKMTKFLPHLRCST
;
A
#
# COMPACT_ATOMS: atom_id res chain seq x y z
N MET A 1 -50.39 -5.97 -3.02
CA MET A 1 -49.37 -5.56 -4.00
C MET A 1 -48.04 -5.63 -3.27
N GLY A 2 -47.26 -6.69 -3.51
CA GLY A 2 -45.91 -6.79 -2.98
C GLY A 2 -45.02 -5.86 -3.79
N TYR A 3 -44.36 -4.92 -3.14
CA TYR A 3 -43.24 -4.22 -3.73
C TYR A 3 -42.11 -5.23 -3.89
N ASP A 4 -41.52 -5.30 -5.09
CA ASP A 4 -40.22 -5.91 -5.28
C ASP A 4 -39.18 -5.01 -4.58
N ASP A 5 -39.06 -5.12 -3.25
CA ASP A 5 -38.05 -4.43 -2.45
C ASP A 5 -36.66 -5.09 -2.63
N ARG A 6 -36.30 -5.44 -3.86
CA ARG A 6 -34.95 -5.88 -4.23
C ARG A 6 -34.07 -4.65 -4.40
N THR A 7 -33.81 -3.97 -3.30
CA THR A 7 -32.85 -2.87 -3.24
C THR A 7 -31.46 -3.48 -3.46
N TRP A 8 -30.83 -3.16 -4.59
CA TRP A 8 -29.45 -3.55 -4.87
C TRP A 8 -28.51 -2.47 -4.36
N TYR A 9 -27.46 -2.89 -3.66
CA TYR A 9 -26.40 -2.02 -3.18
C TYR A 9 -25.19 -2.16 -4.10
N TYR A 10 -24.68 -1.06 -4.63
CA TYR A 10 -23.53 -1.01 -5.51
C TYR A 10 -22.33 -0.47 -4.73
N ALA A 11 -21.40 -1.35 -4.39
CA ALA A 11 -20.17 -0.99 -3.71
C ALA A 11 -19.10 -0.60 -4.74
N VAL A 12 -18.60 0.64 -4.65
CA VAL A 12 -17.45 1.11 -5.40
C VAL A 12 -16.26 1.16 -4.44
N ALA A 13 -15.33 0.23 -4.63
CA ALA A 13 -14.10 0.15 -3.83
C ALA A 13 -12.97 1.00 -4.43
N VAL A 14 -12.87 1.06 -5.76
CA VAL A 14 -11.86 1.85 -6.46
C VAL A 14 -12.53 2.64 -7.58
N GLY A 15 -12.43 3.96 -7.52
CA GLY A 15 -13.04 4.89 -8.48
C GLY A 15 -12.82 6.34 -8.06
N ARG A 16 -13.53 7.27 -8.71
CA ARG A 16 -13.48 8.71 -8.35
C ARG A 16 -14.07 8.98 -6.97
N ARG A 17 -15.13 8.25 -6.62
CA ARG A 17 -15.78 8.28 -5.32
C ARG A 17 -16.00 6.85 -4.86
N VAL A 18 -15.36 6.52 -3.74
CA VAL A 18 -15.50 5.23 -3.05
C VAL A 18 -16.71 5.31 -2.12
N GLY A 19 -17.52 4.26 -2.10
CA GLY A 19 -18.74 4.24 -1.30
C GLY A 19 -19.79 3.26 -1.81
N ILE A 20 -20.91 3.19 -1.08
CA ILE A 20 -22.06 2.35 -1.41
C ILE A 20 -23.15 3.22 -2.00
N PHE A 21 -23.62 2.86 -3.18
CA PHE A 21 -24.67 3.55 -3.92
C PHE A 21 -25.90 2.66 -4.04
N THR A 22 -27.09 3.25 -3.99
CA THR A 22 -28.35 2.57 -4.30
C THR A 22 -28.67 2.60 -5.81
N ASP A 23 -28.03 3.53 -6.53
CA ASP A 23 -28.29 3.82 -7.94
C ASP A 23 -27.12 3.36 -8.81
N TYR A 24 -27.44 2.52 -9.81
CA TYR A 24 -26.45 2.00 -10.73
C TYR A 24 -25.80 3.08 -11.60
N GLN A 25 -26.59 4.05 -12.10
CA GLN A 25 -26.07 5.10 -12.98
C GLN A 25 -25.05 5.99 -12.26
N ASP A 26 -25.33 6.36 -11.01
CA ASP A 26 -24.42 7.14 -10.19
C ASP A 26 -23.10 6.38 -9.97
N ALA A 27 -23.19 5.10 -9.57
CA ALA A 27 -22.01 4.25 -9.36
C ALA A 27 -21.15 4.12 -10.63
N VAL A 28 -21.78 3.96 -11.80
CA VAL A 28 -21.09 3.86 -13.10
C VAL A 28 -20.38 5.17 -13.45
N ASP A 29 -21.02 6.33 -13.26
CA ASP A 29 -20.39 7.62 -13.53
C ASP A 29 -19.15 7.85 -12.65
N GLN A 30 -19.16 7.35 -11.41
CA GLN A 30 -18.01 7.44 -10.51
C GLN A 30 -16.83 6.56 -10.94
N VAL A 31 -17.07 5.42 -11.59
CA VAL A 31 -16.00 4.53 -12.07
C VAL A 31 -15.59 4.78 -13.52
N HIS A 32 -16.44 5.46 -14.29
CA HIS A 32 -16.23 5.68 -15.71
C HIS A 32 -14.97 6.54 -15.97
N GLY A 33 -14.03 5.98 -16.72
CA GLY A 33 -12.75 6.62 -17.03
C GLY A 33 -11.68 6.48 -15.95
N TYR A 34 -11.89 5.65 -14.91
CA TYR A 34 -10.85 5.32 -13.93
C TYR A 34 -10.19 3.97 -14.29
N PRO A 35 -8.87 3.91 -14.52
CA PRO A 35 -8.18 2.65 -14.78
C PRO A 35 -8.20 1.77 -13.53
N ASN A 36 -8.41 0.46 -13.70
CA ASN A 36 -8.47 -0.54 -12.62
C ASN A 36 -9.58 -0.29 -11.57
N PHE A 37 -10.72 0.30 -11.99
CA PHE A 37 -11.85 0.45 -11.09
C PHE A 37 -12.36 -0.90 -10.57
N ARG A 38 -12.82 -0.94 -9.31
CA ARG A 38 -13.39 -2.12 -8.66
C ARG A 38 -14.77 -1.77 -8.14
N MET A 39 -15.79 -2.36 -8.77
CA MET A 39 -17.19 -2.19 -8.39
C MET A 39 -17.90 -3.53 -8.38
N LYS A 40 -18.73 -3.77 -7.37
CA LYS A 40 -19.54 -4.98 -7.23
C LYS A 40 -20.91 -4.64 -6.66
N LYS A 41 -21.93 -5.41 -7.05
CA LYS A 41 -23.30 -5.26 -6.53
C LYS A 41 -23.64 -6.37 -5.54
N PHE A 42 -24.36 -6.00 -4.50
CA PHE A 42 -24.71 -6.84 -3.37
C PHE A 42 -26.20 -6.72 -3.05
N GLN A 43 -26.71 -7.72 -2.32
CA GLN A 43 -28.09 -7.70 -1.80
C GLN A 43 -28.16 -7.11 -0.39
N TYR A 44 -27.04 -7.15 0.34
CA TYR A 44 -26.94 -6.64 1.70
C TYR A 44 -25.94 -5.47 1.77
N TYR A 45 -26.22 -4.52 2.66
CA TYR A 45 -25.36 -3.35 2.89
C TYR A 45 -24.04 -3.74 3.57
N ASP A 46 -24.08 -4.65 4.56
CA ASP A 46 -22.87 -5.15 5.24
C ASP A 46 -21.85 -5.76 4.27
N GLU A 47 -22.30 -6.61 3.33
CA GLU A 47 -21.40 -7.21 2.32
C GLU A 47 -20.77 -6.14 1.40
N ALA A 48 -21.52 -5.08 1.10
CA ALA A 48 -21.03 -3.97 0.30
C ALA A 48 -19.97 -3.15 1.04
N GLN A 49 -20.13 -2.98 2.35
CA GLN A 49 -19.16 -2.27 3.20
C GLN A 49 -17.88 -3.07 3.38
N ASP A 50 -17.99 -4.36 3.68
CA ASP A 50 -16.85 -5.29 3.83
C ASP A 50 -15.99 -5.35 2.56
N PHE A 51 -16.65 -5.37 1.39
CA PHE A 51 -15.96 -5.27 0.10
C PHE A 51 -15.12 -4.00 0.00
N ILE A 52 -15.63 -2.84 0.40
CA ILE A 52 -14.89 -1.57 0.32
C ILE A 52 -13.71 -1.58 1.28
N ASP A 53 -13.93 -2.03 2.51
CA ASP A 53 -12.91 -2.08 3.57
C ASP A 53 -11.71 -2.94 3.15
N TYR A 54 -11.99 -4.17 2.69
CA TYR A 54 -10.98 -5.11 2.17
C TYR A 54 -10.09 -4.48 1.07
N PHE A 55 -10.67 -3.68 0.18
CA PHE A 55 -9.91 -3.04 -0.90
C PHE A 55 -9.24 -1.73 -0.51
N ASN A 56 -9.69 -1.08 0.57
CA ASN A 56 -9.07 0.13 1.09
C ASN A 56 -7.82 -0.21 1.93
N GLU A 57 -7.84 -1.34 2.63
CA GLU A 57 -6.66 -1.90 3.32
C GLU A 57 -5.53 -2.31 2.36
N ASP A 58 -5.85 -2.61 1.10
CA ASP A 58 -4.86 -2.93 0.05
C ASP A 58 -4.06 -1.69 -0.43
N CYS A 59 -4.42 -0.46 -0.01
CA CYS A 59 -3.75 0.78 -0.44
C CYS A 59 -2.95 1.50 0.66
N ASP A 60 -3.02 1.10 1.93
CA ASP A 60 -2.16 1.65 2.99
C ASP A 60 -1.51 0.50 3.77
N SER A 61 -0.20 0.35 3.58
CA SER A 61 0.70 -0.50 4.36
C SER A 61 0.34 -1.99 4.41
N VAL A 62 0.65 -2.70 3.32
CA VAL A 62 1.43 -3.91 3.56
C VAL A 62 2.78 -3.47 4.14
N GLU A 63 2.91 -3.55 5.47
CA GLU A 63 4.17 -3.99 6.07
C GLU A 63 4.42 -5.43 5.59
N ASP A 64 4.66 -5.56 4.29
CA ASP A 64 4.95 -6.83 3.66
C ASP A 64 6.34 -7.22 4.11
N GLU A 65 6.47 -8.39 4.73
CA GLU A 65 7.75 -9.07 5.00
C GLU A 65 8.62 -9.24 3.72
N GLN A 66 8.08 -8.86 2.55
CA GLN A 66 8.72 -8.87 1.23
C GLN A 66 9.14 -7.50 0.68
N ASN A 67 8.91 -6.38 1.39
CA ASN A 67 9.60 -5.11 1.13
C ASN A 67 10.76 -4.98 2.12
N PRO A 68 11.92 -5.60 1.86
CA PRO A 68 12.96 -5.64 2.87
C PRO A 68 13.52 -4.25 3.10
N ILE A 69 13.46 -3.81 4.35
CA ILE A 69 14.13 -2.62 4.84
C ILE A 69 15.61 -2.75 4.48
N TRP A 70 16.10 -1.92 3.56
CA TRP A 70 17.52 -1.88 3.22
C TRP A 70 18.29 -1.14 4.31
N TYR A 71 19.26 -1.82 4.90
CA TYR A 71 20.16 -1.22 5.87
C TYR A 71 21.50 -0.88 5.21
N TYR A 72 22.01 0.31 5.53
CA TYR A 72 23.30 0.81 5.10
C TYR A 72 24.29 0.66 6.26
N ALA A 73 25.23 -0.29 6.16
CA ALA A 73 26.34 -0.37 7.09
C ALA A 73 27.46 0.57 6.64
N VAL A 74 27.84 1.49 7.52
CA VAL A 74 29.04 2.33 7.34
C VAL A 74 30.18 1.68 8.12
N VAL A 75 31.10 1.05 7.37
CA VAL A 75 32.20 0.25 7.93
C VAL A 75 33.44 1.11 8.21
N VAL A 76 33.60 2.23 7.52
CA VAL A 76 34.75 3.14 7.67
C VAL A 76 34.25 4.58 7.69
N GLY A 77 34.32 5.23 8.86
CA GLY A 77 33.85 6.60 9.10
C GLY A 77 34.09 7.07 10.54
N ARG A 78 33.49 8.22 10.91
CA ARG A 78 33.63 8.89 12.23
C ARG A 78 32.83 8.20 13.35
N CYS A 79 31.76 7.48 13.00
CA CYS A 79 30.99 6.57 13.84
C CYS A 79 30.55 5.36 12.99
N THR A 80 30.93 4.15 13.40
CA THR A 80 30.59 2.91 12.71
C THR A 80 29.24 2.39 13.19
N GLY A 81 28.38 1.94 12.28
CA GLY A 81 27.01 1.55 12.62
C GLY A 81 26.15 1.18 11.43
N ILE A 82 24.91 0.77 11.72
CA ILE A 82 23.88 0.39 10.75
C ILE A 82 22.85 1.52 10.71
N TYR A 83 22.58 2.06 9.52
CA TYR A 83 21.64 3.15 9.31
C TYR A 83 20.50 2.69 8.40
N THR A 84 19.29 3.15 8.68
CA THR A 84 18.10 2.92 7.85
C THR A 84 17.97 3.94 6.71
N ASP A 85 18.77 5.01 6.75
CA ASP A 85 18.67 6.15 5.84
C ASP A 85 20.01 6.47 5.16
N VAL A 86 19.96 6.78 3.86
CA VAL A 86 21.13 7.07 3.02
C VAL A 86 21.76 8.40 3.35
N ASP A 87 20.94 9.42 3.66
CA ASP A 87 21.42 10.78 3.90
C ASP A 87 22.22 10.84 5.20
N GLN A 88 21.71 10.14 6.24
CA GLN A 88 22.44 9.93 7.49
C GLN A 88 23.79 9.23 7.26
N ALA A 89 23.83 8.15 6.46
CA ALA A 89 25.06 7.42 6.17
C ALA A 89 26.07 8.24 5.34
N LEU A 90 25.59 9.06 4.40
CA LEU A 90 26.41 9.93 3.56
C LEU A 90 27.02 11.08 4.37
N ALA A 91 26.24 11.69 5.27
CA ALA A 91 26.69 12.73 6.17
C ALA A 91 27.87 12.25 7.06
N GLN A 92 27.90 10.97 7.42
CA GLN A 92 28.99 10.38 8.21
C GLN A 92 30.25 10.03 7.40
N THR A 93 30.14 9.92 6.07
CA THR A 93 31.24 9.51 5.17
C THR A 93 31.79 10.64 4.29
N HIS A 94 31.04 11.74 4.14
CA HIS A 94 31.42 12.90 3.35
C HIS A 94 32.72 13.54 3.88
N GLY A 95 33.80 13.44 3.08
CA GLY A 95 35.13 13.99 3.40
C GLY A 95 36.27 12.96 3.54
N TYR A 96 36.00 11.66 3.36
CA TYR A 96 37.03 10.61 3.43
C TYR A 96 37.28 9.93 2.08
N SER A 97 38.52 9.97 1.61
CA SER A 97 38.95 9.47 0.28
C SER A 97 38.91 7.94 0.11
N ASN A 98 38.34 7.17 1.05
CA ASN A 98 38.25 5.71 1.04
C ASN A 98 37.02 5.18 1.81
N ALA A 99 35.92 5.92 1.85
CA ALA A 99 34.72 5.47 2.57
C ALA A 99 34.11 4.21 1.92
N LYS A 100 33.90 3.16 2.72
CA LYS A 100 33.27 1.89 2.29
C LYS A 100 31.91 1.73 2.98
N MET A 101 30.84 1.84 2.18
CA MET A 101 29.46 1.58 2.61
C MET A 101 28.98 0.31 1.91
N THR A 102 28.31 -0.58 2.64
CA THR A 102 27.71 -1.80 2.07
C THR A 102 26.24 -1.84 2.45
N LYS A 103 25.37 -1.96 1.44
CA LYS A 103 23.93 -2.17 1.64
C LYS A 103 23.67 -3.66 1.80
N PHE A 104 22.94 -4.05 2.83
CA PHE A 104 22.62 -5.45 3.08
C PHE A 104 21.17 -5.62 3.54
N LEU A 105 20.67 -6.82 3.32
CA LEU A 105 19.34 -7.25 3.73
C LEU A 105 19.48 -7.94 5.10
N PRO A 106 18.66 -7.60 6.11
CA PRO A 106 18.84 -8.10 7.48
C PRO A 106 18.57 -9.60 7.61
N HIS A 107 17.80 -10.19 6.69
CA HIS A 107 17.41 -11.61 6.70
C HIS A 107 18.34 -12.53 5.90
N LEU A 108 19.34 -11.99 5.19
CA LEU A 108 20.35 -12.81 4.52
C LEU A 108 21.43 -13.16 5.54
N ARG A 109 21.17 -14.20 6.33
CA ARG A 109 22.25 -14.88 7.05
C ARG A 109 23.26 -15.35 6.00
N CYS A 110 24.50 -14.92 6.19
CA CYS A 110 25.64 -15.34 5.41
C CYS A 110 25.73 -16.88 5.47
N SER A 111 25.49 -17.56 4.35
CA SER A 111 25.89 -18.96 4.22
C SER A 111 27.40 -19.01 4.02
N THR A 112 28.08 -19.65 4.99
CA THR A 112 29.52 -19.96 5.02
C THR A 112 30.01 -20.63 3.76
#